data_AF-A0A9Q7F8B2-F1
#
_entry.id   AF-A0A9Q7F8B2-F1
#
_cell.length_a   1.000
_cell.length_b   1.000
_cell.length_c   1.000
_cell.angle_alpha   90.00
_cell.angle_beta   90.00
_cell.angle_gamma   90.00
#
_symmetry.space_group_name_H-M   'P 1'
#
loop_
_entity.id
_entity.type
_entity.pdbx_description
1 polymer ?
#
loop_
_entity_poly.entity_id
_entity_poly.type
_entity_poly.pdbx_seq_one_letter_code
_entity_poly.pdbx_strand_id
1 'polypeptide(L)' 'MQLIADGHRLEEIGRTLELPEPEIEQLMKTVEEKLGASNRLHAVTIAVLHGHIAIGPEQPR' A
#
# COMPACT_ATOMS: atom_id res chain seq x y z
N MET A 1 1.37 2.17 1.49
CA MET A 1 0.97 1.66 0.15
C MET A 1 2.16 1.32 -0.75
N GLN A 2 3.24 2.12 -0.77
CA GLN A 2 4.45 1.82 -1.56
C GLN A 2 4.98 0.39 -1.33
N LEU A 3 5.21 -0.02 -0.07
CA LEU A 3 5.68 -1.37 0.26
C LEU A 3 4.78 -2.50 -0.28
N ILE A 4 3.47 -2.26 -0.39
CA ILE A 4 2.54 -3.26 -0.96
C ILE A 4 2.68 -3.31 -2.48
N ALA A 5 2.87 -2.15 -3.12
CA ALA A 5 3.14 -2.08 -4.55
C ALA A 5 4.48 -2.76 -4.91
N ASP A 6 5.46 -2.69 -4.01
CA ASP A 6 6.75 -3.36 -4.14
C ASP A 6 6.68 -4.88 -3.84
N GLY A 7 5.51 -5.37 -3.41
CA GLY A 7 5.24 -6.79 -3.21
C GLY A 7 5.52 -7.34 -1.81
N HIS A 8 5.77 -6.47 -0.82
CA HIS A 8 5.97 -6.91 0.56
C HIS A 8 4.70 -7.52 1.17
N ARG A 9 4.90 -8.55 1.98
CA ARG A 9 3.86 -9.19 2.80
C ARG A 9 3.49 -8.30 3.99
N LEU A 10 2.29 -8.48 4.53
CA LEU A 10 1.81 -7.70 5.67
C LEU A 10 2.70 -7.87 6.91
N GLU A 11 3.23 -9.08 7.13
CA GLU A 11 4.21 -9.35 8.20
C GLU A 11 5.50 -8.52 8.04
N GLU A 12 5.99 -8.36 6.80
CA GLU A 12 7.22 -7.62 6.49
C GLU A 12 6.99 -6.12 6.64
N ILE A 13 5.82 -5.65 6.21
CA ILE A 13 5.37 -4.27 6.38
C ILE A 13 5.21 -3.94 7.87
N GLY A 14 4.57 -4.81 8.64
CA GLY A 14 4.38 -4.63 10.09
C GLY A 14 5.72 -4.52 10.82
N ARG A 15 6.69 -5.38 10.49
CA ARG A 15 8.06 -5.26 11.02
C ARG A 15 8.74 -3.95 10.62
N THR A 16 8.57 -3.52 9.37
CA THR A 16 9.20 -2.29 8.84
C THR A 16 8.61 -1.02 9.47
N LEU A 17 7.30 -1.04 9.75
CA LEU A 17 6.57 0.09 10.32
C LEU A 17 6.43 0.03 11.85
N GLU A 18 6.97 -1.02 12.48
CA GLU A 18 6.81 -1.32 13.91
C GLU A 18 5.33 -1.38 14.35
N LEU A 19 4.47 -1.93 13.50
CA LEU A 19 3.03 -2.06 13.71
C LEU A 19 2.57 -3.53 13.71
N PRO A 20 1.61 -3.91 14.56
CA PRO A 20 0.97 -5.22 14.49
C PRO A 20 0.28 -5.45 13.14
N GLU A 21 0.34 -6.69 12.64
CA GLU A 21 -0.33 -7.08 11.39
C GLU A 21 -1.83 -6.73 11.34
N PRO A 22 -2.63 -6.92 12.41
CA PRO A 22 -4.04 -6.51 12.41
C PRO A 22 -4.25 -5.00 12.21
N GLU A 23 -3.32 -4.17 12.68
CA GLU A 23 -3.39 -2.72 12.48
C GLU A 23 -3.08 -2.35 11.03
N ILE A 24 -2.12 -3.04 10.40
CA ILE A 24 -1.84 -2.88 8.97
C ILE A 24 -3.05 -3.31 8.13
N GLU A 25 -3.69 -4.43 8.45
CA GLU A 25 -4.92 -4.88 7.77
C GLU A 25 -6.03 -3.84 7.88
N GLN A 26 -6.23 -3.27 9.07
CA GLN A 26 -7.25 -2.25 9.28
C GLN A 26 -6.94 -0.96 8.51
N LEU A 27 -5.67 -0.53 8.50
CA LEU A 27 -5.22 0.60 7.70
C LEU A 27 -5.49 0.35 6.21
N MET A 28 -5.25 -0.87 5.72
CA MET A 28 -5.52 -1.25 4.34
C MET A 28 -6.99 -1.19 3.98
N LYS A 29 -7.88 -1.69 4.84
CA LYS A 29 -9.33 -1.54 4.64
C LYS A 29 -9.75 -0.08 4.55
N THR A 30 -9.24 0.77 5.44
CA THR A 30 -9.54 2.20 5.41
C THR A 30 -9.02 2.87 4.13
N VAL A 31 -7.85 2.47 3.63
CA VAL A 31 -7.33 2.98 2.35
C VAL A 31 -8.21 2.50 1.18
N GLU A 32 -8.59 1.23 1.16
CA GLU A 32 -9.48 0.66 0.15
C GLU A 32 -10.81 1.42 0.11
N GLU A 33 -11.44 1.64 1.26
CA GLU A 33 -12.68 2.41 1.39
C GLU A 33 -12.51 3.85 0.88
N LYS A 34 -11.45 4.55 1.30
CA LYS A 34 -11.19 5.95 0.89
C LYS A 34 -10.93 6.10 -0.59
N LEU A 35 -10.31 5.09 -1.21
CA LEU A 35 -10.03 5.07 -2.64
C LEU A 35 -11.21 4.53 -3.46
N GLY A 36 -12.28 4.02 -2.81
CA GLY A 36 -13.38 3.33 -3.51
C GLY A 36 -12.92 2.03 -4.17
N ALA A 37 -11.87 1.42 -3.65
CA ALA A 37 -11.29 0.19 -4.18
C ALA A 37 -12.05 -1.04 -3.69
N SER A 38 -12.09 -2.05 -4.55
CA SER A 38 -12.79 -3.32 -4.27
C SER A 38 -11.91 -4.36 -3.57
N ASN A 39 -10.59 -4.13 -3.58
CA ASN A 39 -9.57 -4.93 -2.91
C ASN A 39 -8.22 -4.19 -2.97
N ARG A 40 -7.22 -4.75 -2.27
CA ARG A 40 -5.84 -4.26 -2.22
C ARG A 40 -5.22 -3.96 -3.58
N LEU A 41 -5.37 -4.85 -4.56
CA LEU A 41 -4.77 -4.64 -5.89
C LEU A 41 -5.42 -3.44 -6.58
N HIS A 42 -6.75 -3.34 -6.52
CA HIS A 42 -7.48 -2.19 -7.03
C HIS A 42 -7.03 -0.88 -6.34
N ALA A 43 -6.83 -0.90 -5.02
CA ALA A 43 -6.35 0.26 -4.27
C ALA A 43 -4.94 0.69 -4.68
N VAL A 44 -4.02 -0.27 -4.88
CA VAL A 44 -2.68 0.01 -5.39
C VAL A 44 -2.75 0.62 -6.79
N THR A 45 -3.55 0.06 -7.69
CA THR A 45 -3.74 0.60 -9.05
C THR A 45 -4.24 2.04 -9.03
N ILE A 46 -5.27 2.35 -8.23
CA ILE A 46 -5.79 3.72 -8.09
C ILE A 46 -4.69 4.66 -7.57
N ALA A 47 -3.99 4.26 -6.51
CA ALA A 47 -2.95 5.07 -5.89
C ALA A 47 -1.78 5.36 -6.85
N VAL A 48 -1.44 4.42 -7.73
CA VAL A 48 -0.44 4.61 -8.80
C VAL A 48 -0.96 5.58 -9.85
N LEU A 49 -2.18 5.39 -10.35
CA LEU A 49 -2.78 6.26 -11.36
C LEU A 49 -2.90 7.70 -10.89
N HIS A 50 -3.12 7.91 -9.59
CA HIS A 50 -3.16 9.22 -8.95
C HIS A 50 -1.78 9.77 -8.58
N GLY A 51 -0.69 9.04 -8.86
CA GLY A 51 0.68 9.45 -8.56
C GLY A 51 1.04 9.47 -7.07
N HIS A 52 0.29 8.75 -6.22
CA HIS A 52 0.59 8.60 -4.78
C HIS A 52 1.61 7.49 -4.50
N ILE A 53 1.82 6.60 -5.47
CA ILE A 53 2.79 5.50 -5.44
C ILE A 53 3.60 5.59 -6.72
N ALA A 54 4.92 5.47 -6.61
CA ALA A 54 5.80 5.32 -7.76
C ALA A 54 5.91 3.83 -8.11
N ILE A 55 5.82 3.48 -9.40
CA ILE A 55 6.19 2.15 -9.88
C ILE A 55 7.46 2.30 -10.73
N GLY A 56 8.55 1.69 -10.28
CA GLY A 56 9.86 1.73 -10.93
C GLY A 56 10.97 2.11 -9.97
N PRO A 57 12.25 1.90 -10.33
CA PRO A 57 13.36 2.35 -9.50
C PRO A 57 13.26 3.87 -9.33
N GLU A 58 13.22 4.34 -8.09
CA GLU A 58 13.26 5.76 -7.77
C GLU A 58 14.53 6.36 -8.40
N GLN A 59 14.39 7.05 -9.53
CA GLN A 59 15.43 7.94 -10.01
C GLN A 59 15.11 9.33 -9.48
N PRO A 60 15.96 9.91 -8.62
CA PRO A 60 15.78 11.27 -8.17
C PRO A 60 15.92 12.22 -9.36
N ARG A 61 15.04 13.22 -9.44
CA ARG A 61 15.14 14.33 -10.40
C ARG A 61 16.34 15.22 -10.11
#